data_AF-A0A2N1N3D2-F1
#
_entry.id   AF-A0A2N1N3D2-F1
#
_cell.length_a   1.000
_cell.length_b   1.000
_cell.length_c   1.000
_cell.angle_alpha   90.00
_cell.angle_beta   90.00
_cell.angle_gamma   90.00
#
_symmetry.space_group_name_H-M   'P 1'
#
loop_
_entity.id
_entity.type
_entity.pdbx_description
1 polymer ?
#
loop_
_entity_poly.entity_id
_entity_poly.type
_entity_poly.pdbx_seq_one_letter_code
_entity_poly.pdbx_strand_id
1 'polypeptide(L)' 'MWEFTSGIPPFNHEAHDCHLSLSICKGRRPEIIKNTPKCYIDLMKKCWDSDPSNRPTIIMLENIFNNSI' A
#
# COMPACT_ATOMS: atom_id res chain seq x y z
N MET A 1 -4.64 -1.45 -4.39
CA MET A 1 -5.20 -1.90 -3.08
C MET A 1 -5.73 -0.73 -2.27
N TRP A 2 -4.89 0.24 -1.88
CA TRP A 2 -5.35 1.36 -1.05
C TRP A 2 -6.52 2.13 -1.67
N GLU A 3 -6.36 2.60 -2.92
CA GLU A 3 -7.42 3.32 -3.65
C GLU A 3 -8.71 2.48 -3.78
N PHE A 4 -8.57 1.17 -3.97
CA PHE A 4 -9.72 0.26 -4.03
C PHE A 4 -10.45 0.18 -2.68
N THR A 5 -9.72 0.15 -1.56
CA THR A 5 -10.30 0.08 -0.21
C THR A 5 -10.79 1.43 0.31
N SER A 6 -10.22 2.54 -0.16
CA SER A 6 -10.56 3.90 0.27
C SER A 6 -11.59 4.59 -0.64
N GLY A 7 -11.67 4.19 -1.91
CA GLY A 7 -12.46 4.87 -2.94
C GLY A 7 -11.89 6.22 -3.37
N ILE A 8 -10.65 6.55 -2.98
CA ILE A 8 -10.02 7.86 -3.18
C ILE A 8 -8.58 7.66 -3.66
N PRO A 9 -8.05 8.51 -4.58
CA PRO A 9 -6.63 8.48 -4.93
C PRO A 9 -5.72 8.73 -3.70
N PRO A 10 -4.57 8.03 -3.57
CA PRO A 10 -3.65 8.27 -2.48
C PRO A 10 -3.08 9.70 -2.53
N PHE A 11 -3.06 10.37 -1.38
CA PHE A 11 -2.61 11.77 -1.23
C PHE A 11 -3.43 12.80 -2.03
N ASN A 12 -4.71 12.53 -2.31
CA ASN A 12 -5.60 13.39 -3.10
C ASN A 12 -5.78 14.84 -2.60
N HIS A 13 -5.34 15.16 -1.39
CA HIS A 13 -5.44 16.50 -0.80
C HIS A 13 -4.12 17.29 -0.87
N GLU A 14 -3.14 16.79 -1.63
CA GLU A 14 -1.79 17.36 -1.71
C GLU A 14 -1.32 17.50 -3.16
N ALA A 15 -0.34 18.39 -3.38
CA ALA A 15 0.29 18.51 -4.69
C ALA A 15 1.19 17.30 -4.95
N HIS A 16 1.10 16.74 -6.17
CA HIS A 16 1.94 15.62 -6.61
C HIS A 16 3.30 16.14 -7.12
N ASP A 17 4.08 16.73 -6.23
CA ASP A 17 5.35 17.36 -6.53
C ASP A 17 6.56 16.59 -5.95
N CYS A 18 7.75 17.19 -6.04
CA CYS A 18 8.98 16.60 -5.52
C CYS A 18 9.00 16.52 -3.99
N HIS A 19 8.26 17.37 -3.28
CA HIS A 19 8.15 17.33 -1.82
C HIS A 19 7.38 16.09 -1.38
N LEU A 20 6.24 15.81 -2.01
CA LEU A 20 5.49 14.58 -1.76
C LEU A 20 6.34 13.35 -2.06
N SER A 21 7.01 13.32 -3.22
CA SER A 21 7.89 12.22 -3.62
C SER A 21 8.99 11.96 -2.58
N LEU A 22 9.66 13.01 -2.09
CA LEU A 22 10.68 12.90 -1.05
C LEU A 22 10.11 12.37 0.27
N SER A 23 8.91 12.80 0.65
CA SER A 23 8.25 12.31 1.87
C SER A 23 7.95 10.80 1.80
N ILE A 24 7.55 10.30 0.63
CA ILE A 24 7.31 8.87 0.38
C ILE A 24 8.63 8.08 0.44
N CYS A 25 9.71 8.61 -0.13
CA CYS A 25 11.04 8.02 -0.01
C CYS A 25 11.51 7.94 1.46
N LYS A 26 11.09 8.89 2.31
CA LYS A 26 11.35 8.90 3.76
C LYS A 26 10.41 7.99 4.57
N GLY A 27 9.57 7.20 3.91
CA GLY A 27 8.71 6.21 4.57
C GLY A 27 7.26 6.65 4.78
N ARG A 28 6.86 7.83 4.31
CA ARG A 28 5.46 8.25 4.37
C ARG A 28 4.59 7.30 3.53
N ARG A 29 3.45 6.86 4.08
CA ARG A 29 2.46 6.00 3.41
C ARG A 29 1.06 6.59 3.58
N PRO A 30 0.10 6.24 2.71
CA PRO A 30 -1.30 6.61 2.89
C PRO A 30 -1.86 6.08 4.23
N GLU A 31 -2.78 6.83 4.84
CA GLU A 31 -3.43 6.42 6.07
C GLU A 31 -4.31 5.18 5.86
N ILE A 32 -4.26 4.22 6.77
CA ILE A 32 -5.13 3.04 6.69
C ILE A 32 -6.55 3.42 7.08
N ILE A 33 -7.49 3.30 6.13
CA ILE A 33 -8.89 3.67 6.34
C ILE A 33 -9.57 2.70 7.33
N LYS A 34 -10.37 3.25 8.22
CA LYS A 34 -11.20 2.48 9.17
C LYS A 34 -12.08 1.48 8.40
N ASN A 35 -12.13 0.24 8.89
CA ASN A 35 -12.82 -0.90 8.27
C ASN A 35 -12.13 -1.54 7.05
N THR A 36 -10.92 -1.11 6.68
CA THR A 36 -10.11 -1.89 5.72
C THR A 36 -9.90 -3.30 6.27
N PRO A 37 -10.23 -4.38 5.53
CA PRO A 37 -10.03 -5.73 6.02
C PRO A 37 -8.55 -5.99 6.34
N LYS A 38 -8.29 -6.72 7.44
CA LYS A 38 -6.93 -6.94 7.95
C LYS A 38 -5.98 -7.52 6.90
N CYS A 39 -6.46 -8.46 6.07
CA CYS A 39 -5.67 -9.06 4.99
C CYS A 39 -5.11 -8.00 4.02
N TYR A 40 -5.92 -7.01 3.63
CA TYR A 40 -5.45 -5.91 2.78
C TYR A 40 -4.49 -4.98 3.51
N ILE A 41 -4.69 -4.71 4.79
CA ILE A 41 -3.76 -3.89 5.59
C ILE A 41 -2.38 -4.55 5.63
N ASP A 42 -2.34 -5.83 5.98
CA ASP A 42 -1.09 -6.57 6.11
C ASP A 42 -0.38 -6.69 4.74
N LEU A 43 -1.15 -6.88 3.67
CA LEU A 43 -0.61 -6.93 2.31
C LEU A 43 -0.07 -5.58 1.85
N MET A 44 -0.80 -4.49 2.09
CA MET A 44 -0.32 -3.13 1.78
C MET A 44 0.98 -2.83 2.51
N LYS A 45 1.09 -3.14 3.81
CA LYS A 45 2.33 -2.96 4.58
C LYS A 45 3.51 -3.72 3.98
N LYS A 46 3.32 -4.98 3.60
CA LYS A 46 4.35 -5.79 2.90
C LYS A 46 4.76 -5.18 1.56
N CYS A 47 3.80 -4.76 0.74
CA CYS A 47 4.09 -4.11 -0.55
C CYS A 47 4.81 -2.77 -0.41
N TRP A 48 4.64 -2.09 0.73
CA TRP A 48 5.16 -0.76 1.01
C TRP A 48 6.44 -0.76 1.83
N ASP A 49 7.04 -1.93 2.07
CA ASP A 49 8.26 -2.06 2.85
C ASP A 49 9.38 -1.17 2.26
N SER A 50 10.13 -0.56 3.16
CA SER A 50 11.22 0.34 2.77
C SER A 50 12.38 -0.45 2.17
N ASP A 51 12.60 -1.69 2.62
CA ASP A 51 13.51 -2.64 1.99
C ASP A 51 12.80 -3.32 0.82
N PRO A 52 13.25 -3.11 -0.43
CA PRO A 52 12.65 -3.78 -1.59
C PRO A 52 12.67 -5.31 -1.50
N SER A 53 13.62 -5.90 -0.77
CA SER A 53 13.78 -7.35 -0.61
C SER A 53 12.64 -7.99 0.19
N ASN A 54 11.98 -7.21 1.06
CA ASN A 54 10.83 -7.66 1.85
C ASN A 54 9.51 -7.61 1.06
N ARG A 55 9.50 -6.99 -0.13
CA ARG A 55 8.29 -6.84 -0.93
C ARG A 55 7.92 -8.16 -1.60
N PRO A 56 6.64 -8.54 -1.60
CA PRO A 56 6.22 -9.76 -2.27
C PRO A 56 6.36 -9.63 -3.78
N THR A 57 6.74 -10.73 -4.43
CA THR A 57 6.65 -10.84 -5.88
C THR A 57 5.20 -11.01 -6.32
N ILE A 58 4.91 -10.82 -7.60
CA ILE A 58 3.56 -11.04 -8.14
C ILE A 58 3.09 -12.50 -7.91
N ILE A 59 3.99 -13.48 -8.03
CA ILE A 59 3.70 -14.89 -7.79
C ILE A 59 3.31 -15.12 -6.32
N MET A 60 4.01 -14.48 -5.38
CA MET A 60 3.64 -14.53 -3.96
C MET A 60 2.26 -13.91 -3.71
N LEU A 61 1.94 -12.80 -4.38
CA LEU A 61 0.64 -12.14 -4.25
C LEU A 61 -0.49 -13.04 -4.77
N GLU A 62 -0.32 -13.65 -5.94
CA GLU A 62 -1.30 -14.60 -6.52
C GLU A 62 -1.58 -15.77 -5.55
N ASN A 63 -0.53 -16.34 -4.97
CA ASN A 63 -0.67 -17.40 -3.97
C ASN A 63 -1.41 -16.92 -2.71
N ILE A 64 -1.17 -15.69 -2.23
CA ILE A 64 -1.88 -15.14 -1.07
C ILE A 64 -3.39 -15.02 -1.37
N PHE A 65 -3.75 -14.51 -2.55
CA PHE A 65 -5.15 -14.34 -2.94
C PHE A 65 -5.85 -15.68 -3.18
N ASN A 66 -5.18 -16.63 -3.84
CA ASN A 66 -5.75 -17.95 -4.14
C ASN A 66 -5.97 -18.82 -2.90
N ASN A 67 -5.18 -18.63 -1.82
CA ASN A 67 -5.34 -19.36 -0.57
C ASN A 67 -6.30 -18.69 0.42
N SER A 68 -6.86 -17.53 0.07
CA SER A 68 -7.79 -16.76 0.92
C SER A 68 -9.26 -16.90 0.50
N ILE A 69 -9.55 -17.78 -0.48
CA ILE A 69 -10.87 -18.09 -1.04
C ILE A 69 -11.17 -19.57 -0.83
#